data_AF-A0A2W5FLC1-F1
#
_entry.id   AF-A0A2W5FLC1-F1
#
_cell.length_a   1.000
_cell.length_b   1.000
_cell.length_c   1.000
_cell.angle_alpha   90.00
_cell.angle_beta   90.00
_cell.angle_gamma   90.00
#
_symmetry.space_group_name_H-M   'P 1'
#
loop_
_entity.id
_entity.type
_entity.pdbx_description
1 polymer ?
#
loop_
_entity_poly.entity_id
_entity_poly.type
_entity_poly.pdbx_seq_one_letter_code
_entity_poly.pdbx_strand_id
1 'polypeptide(L)'
;MIEKVKESWAGVVQSGPIQKLSQSWNSVTGYPYKQKAKELIYETPIEVFIGAAAVGMAVGTISYEHEDSKQGQIPLAFSEAGQLKKKLGWKKQEVPPLSRFYGVTNDISMMVFEANNLGYAWDHNHPKFAYELEKKIEPTMRIQHLITDYQPEFHKMSKDALRSIKKATDASRDIRPVIQALDNAWDDEHYARYRMETYTYSVCSSNGKSTTCSTRVGVRPVYDHTDHYYYYHPKQGRLAAELLKDFIAKYPDIKIDEKLIRITETGAENEWAMRESRKKLSDYKPLKQEDYIRLANIWATGSNYNVFMPIAYQQHAGVAQMTPQWNKAQYTANDESYSTYARYSDGPEEFQIAEAALKYAVNMSRSINKVSGGIQYADQNLPELQQKIKQYVDCVLHGGEGNAKELRNEI
;
A
#
# COMPACT_ATOMS: atom_id res chain seq x y z
N MET A 1 -8.88 13.02 48.51
CA MET A 1 -9.22 14.39 48.92
C MET A 1 -8.08 15.27 48.40
N ILE A 2 -8.28 15.90 47.24
CA ILE A 2 -8.33 17.38 47.09
C ILE A 2 -6.90 17.95 47.12
N GLU A 3 -6.28 18.13 45.95
CA GLU A 3 -6.18 19.39 45.17
C GLU A 3 -4.96 20.26 45.56
N LYS A 4 -4.25 20.72 44.51
CA LYS A 4 -3.65 22.07 44.33
C LYS A 4 -2.40 22.41 45.17
N VAL A 5 -1.40 23.18 44.72
CA VAL A 5 -1.12 24.01 43.52
C VAL A 5 0.36 24.42 43.69
N LYS A 6 1.25 24.22 42.70
CA LYS A 6 1.59 25.09 41.55
C LYS A 6 2.51 26.28 41.88
N GLU A 7 3.49 26.45 40.99
CA GLU A 7 4.28 27.66 40.62
C GLU A 7 5.67 27.93 41.25
N SER A 8 6.73 27.70 40.45
CA SER A 8 7.67 28.72 39.90
C SER A 8 8.53 28.03 38.82
N TRP A 9 8.39 28.34 37.51
CA TRP A 9 9.14 29.34 36.71
C TRP A 9 10.67 29.28 36.93
N ALA A 10 11.58 29.26 35.94
CA ALA A 10 11.56 29.25 34.48
C ALA A 10 13.03 29.06 34.00
N GLY A 11 13.26 28.60 32.76
CA GLY A 11 14.50 28.97 32.05
C GLY A 11 15.07 28.02 30.98
N VAL A 12 14.83 28.39 29.71
CA VAL A 12 15.80 28.39 28.58
C VAL A 12 16.01 27.09 27.75
N VAL A 13 15.39 27.10 26.55
CA VAL A 13 15.93 26.74 25.21
C VAL A 13 15.82 25.28 24.69
N GLN A 14 15.02 25.14 23.61
CA GLN A 14 15.20 24.37 22.34
C GLN A 14 13.90 23.71 21.85
N SER A 15 12.98 24.49 21.25
CA SER A 15 11.91 23.95 20.41
C SER A 15 12.40 23.91 18.95
N GLY A 16 12.91 22.75 18.52
CA GLY A 16 13.38 22.51 17.15
C GLY A 16 12.31 21.89 16.22
N PRO A 17 12.56 21.84 14.90
CA PRO A 17 11.57 21.49 13.85
C PRO A 17 11.15 20.00 13.79
N ILE A 18 11.63 19.16 14.72
CA ILE A 18 11.46 17.70 14.64
C ILE A 18 10.05 17.24 15.09
N GLN A 19 9.33 18.04 15.87
CA GLN A 19 7.95 17.73 16.28
C GLN A 19 6.89 18.00 15.19
N LYS A 20 7.17 18.90 14.22
CA LYS A 20 6.26 19.12 13.08
C LYS A 20 6.27 17.93 12.11
N LEU A 21 7.38 17.20 11.98
CA LEU A 21 7.43 15.96 11.19
C LEU A 21 6.63 14.82 11.83
N SER A 22 6.57 14.70 13.16
CA SER A 22 5.73 13.68 13.82
C SER A 22 4.25 14.05 13.87
N GLN A 23 3.91 15.35 13.86
CA GLN A 23 2.52 15.80 13.77
C GLN A 23 1.99 15.82 12.33
N SER A 24 2.82 16.11 11.33
CA SER A 24 2.53 15.90 9.90
C SER A 24 2.36 14.42 9.55
N TRP A 25 3.16 13.52 10.15
CA TRP A 25 2.96 12.08 10.01
C TRP A 25 1.65 11.57 10.62
N ASN A 26 1.18 12.17 11.71
CA ASN A 26 -0.05 11.75 12.39
C ASN A 26 -1.32 12.51 11.93
N SER A 27 -1.19 13.71 11.36
CA SER A 27 -2.33 14.48 10.81
C SER A 27 -2.67 14.12 9.36
N VAL A 28 -1.76 13.48 8.62
CA VAL A 28 -2.03 12.87 7.30
C VAL A 28 -2.65 11.46 7.41
N THR A 29 -2.74 10.89 8.62
CA THR A 29 -3.38 9.58 8.86
C THR A 29 -4.83 9.65 9.35
N GLY A 30 -5.42 10.85 9.46
CA GLY A 30 -6.81 11.05 9.87
C GLY A 30 -7.82 11.07 8.71
N TYR A 31 -8.15 9.90 8.15
CA TYR A 31 -9.30 9.60 7.24
C TYR A 31 -9.47 10.46 5.95
N PRO A 32 -9.35 9.83 4.76
CA PRO A 32 -10.48 9.07 4.20
C PRO A 32 -10.08 7.73 3.57
N TYR A 33 -8.90 7.19 3.90
CA TYR A 33 -8.47 5.89 3.37
C TYR A 33 -9.34 4.74 3.86
N LYS A 34 -9.92 4.81 5.07
CA LYS A 34 -10.86 3.80 5.56
C LYS A 34 -12.22 3.85 4.87
N GLN A 35 -12.67 5.01 4.36
CA GLN A 35 -13.90 5.11 3.56
C GLN A 35 -13.66 4.72 2.10
N LYS A 36 -12.54 5.15 1.49
CA LYS A 36 -12.15 4.69 0.15
C LYS A 36 -11.76 3.21 0.10
N ALA A 37 -11.17 2.67 1.16
CA ALA A 37 -10.95 1.22 1.29
C ALA A 37 -12.26 0.48 1.53
N LYS A 38 -13.22 1.05 2.28
CA LYS A 38 -14.58 0.51 2.36
C LYS A 38 -15.26 0.53 0.99
N GLU A 39 -15.24 1.63 0.25
CA GLU A 39 -15.77 1.70 -1.13
C GLU A 39 -15.08 0.69 -2.06
N LEU A 40 -13.74 0.55 -1.99
CA LEU A 40 -13.00 -0.47 -2.75
C LEU A 40 -13.30 -1.92 -2.30
N ILE A 41 -13.82 -2.15 -1.09
CA ILE A 41 -14.20 -3.48 -0.60
C ILE A 41 -15.67 -3.79 -0.90
N TYR A 42 -16.54 -2.78 -0.88
CA TYR A 42 -17.99 -2.89 -1.08
C TYR A 42 -18.41 -2.81 -2.56
N GLU A 43 -17.70 -2.06 -3.39
CA GLU A 43 -18.09 -1.80 -4.79
C GLU A 43 -17.24 -2.58 -5.82
N THR A 44 -16.14 -3.20 -5.40
CA THR A 44 -15.25 -3.89 -6.33
C THR A 44 -15.56 -5.40 -6.39
N PRO A 45 -15.90 -5.94 -7.57
CA PRO A 45 -16.12 -7.38 -7.75
C PRO A 45 -14.90 -8.20 -7.32
N ILE A 46 -15.14 -9.41 -6.81
CA ILE A 46 -14.15 -10.39 -6.32
C ILE A 46 -12.94 -10.59 -7.26
N GLU A 47 -13.11 -10.34 -8.55
CA GLU A 47 -12.07 -10.42 -9.57
C GLU A 47 -10.92 -9.42 -9.36
N VAL A 48 -11.17 -8.27 -8.71
CA VAL A 48 -10.14 -7.25 -8.43
C VAL A 48 -9.34 -7.59 -7.17
N PHE A 49 -9.90 -8.37 -6.24
CA PHE A 49 -9.20 -8.77 -5.00
C PHE A 49 -7.94 -9.60 -5.27
N ILE A 50 -7.94 -10.37 -6.36
CA ILE A 50 -6.84 -11.26 -6.69
C ILE A 50 -5.70 -10.45 -7.32
N GLY A 51 -6.02 -9.36 -8.03
CA GLY A 51 -5.04 -8.39 -8.52
C GLY A 51 -4.46 -7.49 -7.42
N ALA A 52 -5.02 -7.54 -6.21
CA ALA A 52 -4.65 -6.70 -5.07
C ALA A 52 -4.00 -7.50 -3.91
N ALA A 53 -3.60 -8.76 -4.11
CA ALA A 53 -3.02 -9.58 -3.05
C ALA A 53 -1.73 -8.98 -2.44
N ALA A 54 -1.02 -8.10 -3.16
CA ALA A 54 0.16 -7.40 -2.64
C ALA A 54 -0.16 -6.08 -1.91
N VAL A 55 -1.37 -5.51 -2.09
CA VAL A 55 -1.91 -4.38 -1.30
C VAL A 55 -2.72 -4.88 -0.10
N GLY A 56 -3.23 -6.12 -0.16
CA GLY A 56 -4.14 -6.73 0.80
C GLY A 56 -3.55 -7.17 2.15
N MET A 57 -2.22 -7.32 2.28
CA MET A 57 -1.62 -7.72 3.56
C MET A 57 -1.79 -6.69 4.69
N ALA A 58 -2.09 -5.42 4.36
CA ALA A 58 -2.43 -4.39 5.36
C ALA A 58 -3.95 -4.22 5.60
N VAL A 59 -4.80 -4.82 4.75
CA VAL A 59 -6.27 -4.63 4.77
C VAL A 59 -6.99 -5.83 5.43
N GLY A 60 -6.31 -6.98 5.56
CA GLY A 60 -6.86 -8.19 6.17
C GLY A 60 -7.32 -8.05 7.63
N THR A 61 -6.84 -7.06 8.38
CA THR A 61 -7.28 -6.83 9.77
C THR A 61 -8.62 -6.10 9.90
N ILE A 62 -9.18 -5.51 8.84
CA ILE A 62 -10.44 -4.74 8.90
C ILE A 62 -11.65 -5.56 8.38
N SER A 63 -11.42 -6.76 7.86
CA SER A 63 -12.39 -7.57 7.10
C SER A 63 -13.13 -8.63 7.95
N TYR A 64 -12.78 -8.77 9.23
CA TYR A 64 -13.23 -9.85 10.11
C TYR A 64 -14.76 -9.94 10.31
N GLU A 65 -15.52 -8.85 10.13
CA GLU A 65 -16.99 -8.86 10.27
C GLU A 65 -17.74 -9.09 8.94
N HIS A 66 -17.05 -9.04 7.79
CA HIS A 66 -17.64 -9.30 6.47
C HIS A 66 -17.12 -10.61 5.82
N GLU A 67 -16.30 -11.38 6.55
CA GLU A 67 -15.55 -12.54 6.06
C GLU A 67 -16.25 -13.90 6.19
N ASP A 68 -17.20 -14.07 7.10
CA ASP A 68 -17.82 -15.39 7.35
C ASP A 68 -18.53 -15.98 6.12
N SER A 69 -19.07 -15.12 5.23
CA SER A 69 -19.70 -15.54 3.97
C SER A 69 -18.70 -15.79 2.83
N LYS A 70 -17.42 -15.46 3.01
CA LYS A 70 -16.33 -15.62 2.02
C LYS A 70 -15.27 -16.63 2.45
N GLN A 71 -15.25 -17.04 3.71
CA GLN A 71 -14.46 -18.17 4.19
C GLN A 71 -14.80 -19.41 3.33
N GLY A 72 -13.78 -20.07 2.77
CA GLY A 72 -13.96 -21.26 1.94
C GLY A 72 -14.19 -21.06 0.43
N GLN A 73 -14.26 -19.82 -0.02
CA GLN A 73 -14.47 -19.46 -1.44
C GLN A 73 -13.34 -18.58 -1.99
N ILE A 74 -12.13 -18.66 -1.39
CA ILE A 74 -10.99 -17.87 -1.86
C ILE A 74 -10.63 -18.35 -3.27
N PRO A 75 -10.73 -17.53 -4.31
CA PRO A 75 -10.49 -18.04 -5.65
C PRO A 75 -9.01 -18.41 -5.81
N LEU A 76 -8.77 -19.66 -6.22
CA LEU A 76 -7.44 -20.18 -6.44
C LEU A 76 -6.99 -19.84 -7.86
N ALA A 77 -5.75 -19.38 -7.97
CA ALA A 77 -5.10 -19.15 -9.24
C ALA A 77 -3.76 -19.88 -9.22
N PHE A 78 -3.72 -21.05 -9.88
CA PHE A 78 -2.54 -21.65 -10.48
C PHE A 78 -1.37 -22.05 -9.55
N SER A 79 -0.44 -22.86 -10.08
CA SER A 79 0.91 -22.99 -9.52
C SER A 79 1.95 -22.50 -10.53
N GLU A 80 2.60 -21.39 -10.21
CA GLU A 80 3.47 -20.62 -11.10
C GLU A 80 4.88 -21.17 -11.22
N ALA A 81 5.53 -21.55 -10.12
CA ALA A 81 6.97 -21.82 -10.16
C ALA A 81 7.29 -23.08 -10.98
N GLY A 82 6.43 -24.11 -10.87
CA GLY A 82 6.55 -25.34 -11.66
C GLY A 82 6.40 -25.09 -13.17
N GLN A 83 5.43 -24.26 -13.57
CA GLN A 83 5.21 -23.95 -14.98
C GLN A 83 6.23 -22.99 -15.57
N LEU A 84 6.65 -21.98 -14.80
CA LEU A 84 7.76 -21.10 -15.20
C LEU A 84 9.02 -21.91 -15.45
N LYS A 85 9.35 -22.85 -14.55
CA LYS A 85 10.49 -23.75 -14.71
C LYS A 85 10.35 -24.68 -15.92
N LYS A 86 9.16 -25.24 -16.17
CA LYS A 86 8.90 -26.09 -17.35
C LYS A 86 9.03 -25.30 -18.66
N LYS A 87 8.36 -24.14 -18.74
CA LYS A 87 8.33 -23.27 -19.93
C LYS A 87 9.72 -22.74 -20.30
N LEU A 88 10.53 -22.35 -19.31
CA LEU A 88 11.88 -21.85 -19.54
C LEU A 88 12.93 -22.95 -19.63
N GLY A 89 12.72 -24.08 -18.95
CA GLY A 89 13.55 -25.27 -19.09
C GLY A 89 13.56 -25.81 -20.52
N TRP A 90 12.40 -25.81 -21.19
CA TRP A 90 12.31 -26.13 -22.62
C TRP A 90 13.09 -25.15 -23.51
N LYS A 91 13.30 -23.91 -23.05
CA LYS A 91 14.07 -22.87 -23.74
C LYS A 91 15.51 -22.75 -23.24
N LYS A 92 15.95 -23.60 -22.30
CA LYS A 92 17.25 -23.50 -21.60
C LYS A 92 17.53 -22.11 -21.03
N GLN A 93 16.49 -21.43 -20.56
CA GLN A 93 16.59 -20.11 -19.94
C GLN A 93 16.42 -20.23 -18.43
N GLU A 94 17.18 -19.44 -17.67
CA GLU A 94 16.97 -19.30 -16.23
C GLU A 94 15.73 -18.44 -15.96
N VAL A 95 15.01 -18.74 -14.87
CA VAL A 95 13.88 -17.93 -14.42
C VAL A 95 14.43 -16.62 -13.84
N PRO A 96 14.03 -15.45 -14.36
CA PRO A 96 14.46 -14.17 -13.82
C PRO A 96 14.12 -14.01 -12.32
N PRO A 97 14.98 -13.38 -11.51
CA PRO A 97 14.83 -13.34 -10.05
C PRO A 97 13.47 -12.84 -9.53
N LEU A 98 12.93 -11.75 -10.07
CA LEU A 98 11.61 -11.22 -9.70
C LEU A 98 10.49 -12.18 -10.11
N SER A 99 10.58 -12.79 -11.28
CA SER A 99 9.59 -13.79 -11.72
C SER A 99 9.60 -15.01 -10.80
N ARG A 100 10.78 -15.46 -10.39
CA ARG A 100 10.94 -16.57 -9.44
C ARG A 100 10.37 -16.19 -8.07
N PHE A 101 10.75 -15.03 -7.53
CA PHE A 101 10.28 -14.56 -6.23
C PHE A 101 8.75 -14.45 -6.19
N TYR A 102 8.14 -13.67 -7.09
CA TYR A 102 6.69 -13.47 -7.08
C TYR A 102 5.91 -14.74 -7.42
N GLY A 103 6.43 -15.61 -8.29
CA GLY A 103 5.80 -16.90 -8.58
C GLY A 103 5.79 -17.81 -7.35
N VAL A 104 6.90 -17.91 -6.61
CA VAL A 104 6.97 -18.72 -5.38
C VAL A 104 6.12 -18.13 -4.25
N THR A 105 6.09 -16.81 -4.09
CA THR A 105 5.20 -16.16 -3.11
C THR A 105 3.73 -16.47 -3.41
N ASN A 106 3.32 -16.42 -4.68
CA ASN A 106 1.96 -16.78 -5.06
C ASN A 106 1.67 -18.27 -4.81
N ASP A 107 2.57 -19.17 -5.22
CA ASP A 107 2.43 -20.61 -4.98
C ASP A 107 2.14 -20.92 -3.50
N ILE A 108 2.92 -20.34 -2.58
CA ILE A 108 2.75 -20.59 -1.15
C ILE A 108 1.40 -20.08 -0.66
N SER A 109 1.00 -18.86 -1.05
CA SER A 109 -0.32 -18.32 -0.70
C SER A 109 -1.45 -19.19 -1.25
N MET A 110 -1.34 -19.66 -2.50
CA MET A 110 -2.35 -20.52 -3.12
C MET A 110 -2.46 -21.88 -2.43
N MET A 111 -1.36 -22.47 -1.96
CA MET A 111 -1.39 -23.71 -1.19
C MET A 111 -2.16 -23.55 0.13
N VAL A 112 -1.98 -22.43 0.83
CA VAL A 112 -2.71 -22.13 2.08
C VAL A 112 -4.20 -21.90 1.79
N PHE A 113 -4.51 -21.10 0.78
CA PHE A 113 -5.90 -20.84 0.38
C PHE A 113 -6.62 -22.10 -0.09
N GLU A 114 -5.93 -22.98 -0.81
CA GLU A 114 -6.49 -24.27 -1.25
C GLU A 114 -6.84 -25.13 -0.04
N ALA A 115 -5.93 -25.26 0.92
CA ALA A 115 -6.20 -25.99 2.15
C ALA A 115 -7.39 -25.41 2.92
N ASN A 116 -7.49 -24.08 3.04
CA ASN A 116 -8.61 -23.43 3.72
C ASN A 116 -9.95 -23.67 3.01
N ASN A 117 -9.97 -23.58 1.68
CA ASN A 117 -11.16 -23.85 0.88
C ASN A 117 -11.64 -25.30 0.98
N LEU A 118 -10.71 -26.26 1.05
CA LEU A 118 -11.02 -27.67 1.23
C LEU A 118 -11.50 -27.95 2.66
N GLY A 119 -10.88 -27.32 3.67
CA GLY A 119 -11.34 -27.41 5.05
C GLY A 119 -12.76 -26.89 5.25
N TYR A 120 -13.09 -25.74 4.64
CA TYR A 120 -14.41 -25.12 4.75
C TYR A 120 -15.51 -25.91 4.04
N ALA A 121 -15.23 -26.53 2.90
CA ALA A 121 -16.20 -27.37 2.19
C ALA A 121 -16.68 -28.58 3.03
N TRP A 122 -16.02 -28.87 4.13
CA TRP A 122 -16.32 -29.94 5.08
C TRP A 122 -16.78 -29.37 6.43
N ASP A 123 -17.66 -28.36 6.41
CA ASP A 123 -18.33 -27.80 7.60
C ASP A 123 -17.39 -27.04 8.56
N HIS A 124 -16.59 -26.11 8.02
CA HIS A 124 -15.69 -25.22 8.78
C HIS A 124 -14.70 -25.95 9.70
N ASN A 125 -14.39 -27.20 9.37
CA ASN A 125 -13.76 -28.13 10.27
C ASN A 125 -12.25 -27.87 10.39
N HIS A 126 -11.81 -27.38 11.55
CA HIS A 126 -10.40 -27.11 11.88
C HIS A 126 -9.51 -28.33 11.58
N PRO A 127 -9.83 -29.55 12.05
CA PRO A 127 -9.16 -30.78 11.64
C PRO A 127 -9.00 -30.98 10.14
N LYS A 128 -10.01 -30.63 9.34
CA LYS A 128 -9.90 -30.81 7.89
C LYS A 128 -8.97 -29.78 7.27
N PHE A 129 -9.02 -28.53 7.71
CA PHE A 129 -8.07 -27.51 7.26
C PHE A 129 -6.63 -27.89 7.62
N ALA A 130 -6.40 -28.30 8.87
CA ALA A 130 -5.09 -28.77 9.33
C ALA A 130 -4.60 -29.97 8.50
N TYR A 131 -5.46 -30.94 8.21
CA TYR A 131 -5.10 -32.10 7.41
C TYR A 131 -4.73 -31.74 5.96
N GLU A 132 -5.45 -30.81 5.34
CA GLU A 132 -5.10 -30.35 4.00
C GLU A 132 -3.82 -29.48 4.00
N LEU A 133 -3.54 -28.72 5.07
CA LEU A 133 -2.26 -28.04 5.26
C LEU A 133 -1.10 -29.02 5.48
N GLU A 134 -1.30 -30.08 6.25
CA GLU A 134 -0.30 -31.13 6.50
C GLU A 134 0.22 -31.70 5.18
N LYS A 135 -0.67 -32.00 4.23
CA LYS A 135 -0.28 -32.42 2.87
C LYS A 135 0.61 -31.44 2.11
N LYS A 136 0.62 -30.16 2.48
CA LYS A 136 1.43 -29.10 1.87
C LYS A 136 2.76 -28.88 2.59
N ILE A 137 3.00 -29.50 3.74
CA ILE A 137 4.25 -29.39 4.51
C ILE A 137 4.97 -30.73 4.71
N GLU A 138 4.24 -31.85 4.72
CA GLU A 138 4.70 -33.19 5.06
C GLU A 138 5.22 -33.96 3.82
N PRO A 139 6.54 -34.28 3.73
CA PRO A 139 7.14 -34.99 2.61
C PRO A 139 6.53 -36.35 2.29
N THR A 140 6.03 -37.07 3.30
CA THR A 140 5.44 -38.40 3.12
C THR A 140 4.08 -38.38 2.44
N MET A 141 3.40 -37.22 2.41
CA MET A 141 2.09 -37.03 1.78
C MET A 141 2.18 -36.31 0.42
N ARG A 142 3.38 -36.24 -0.16
CA ARG A 142 3.68 -35.40 -1.32
C ARG A 142 2.92 -35.80 -2.57
N ILE A 143 2.05 -34.90 -3.04
CA ILE A 143 1.43 -34.97 -4.37
C ILE A 143 2.05 -33.91 -5.31
N GLN A 144 2.57 -32.80 -4.77
CA GLN A 144 3.12 -31.66 -5.52
C GLN A 144 4.32 -31.01 -4.79
N HIS A 145 4.82 -29.86 -5.25
CA HIS A 145 5.76 -29.04 -4.48
C HIS A 145 5.15 -28.65 -3.13
N LEU A 146 5.96 -28.72 -2.08
CA LEU A 146 5.55 -28.40 -0.71
C LEU A 146 5.95 -26.98 -0.34
N ILE A 147 5.24 -26.37 0.60
CA ILE A 147 5.63 -25.08 1.18
C ILE A 147 7.06 -25.18 1.76
N THR A 148 7.40 -26.34 2.35
CA THR A 148 8.72 -26.66 2.90
C THR A 148 9.81 -26.78 1.84
N ASP A 149 9.48 -27.10 0.58
CA ASP A 149 10.47 -27.16 -0.52
C ASP A 149 11.07 -25.79 -0.82
N TYR A 150 10.30 -24.71 -0.63
CA TYR A 150 10.74 -23.35 -0.95
C TYR A 150 11.59 -22.72 0.15
N GLN A 151 11.48 -23.19 1.39
CA GLN A 151 12.12 -22.59 2.57
C GLN A 151 13.64 -22.41 2.44
N PRO A 152 14.44 -23.42 2.04
CA PRO A 152 15.90 -23.31 2.06
C PRO A 152 16.41 -22.28 1.05
N GLU A 153 15.64 -22.03 0.00
CA GLU A 153 16.03 -21.15 -1.10
C GLU A 153 15.35 -19.78 -1.04
N PHE A 154 14.25 -19.62 -0.30
CA PHE A 154 13.43 -18.40 -0.35
C PHE A 154 14.24 -17.15 0.01
N HIS A 155 15.08 -17.24 1.03
CA HIS A 155 15.94 -16.12 1.42
C HIS A 155 16.90 -15.68 0.31
N LYS A 156 17.45 -16.66 -0.42
CA LYS A 156 18.28 -16.40 -1.60
C LYS A 156 17.44 -15.77 -2.72
N MET A 157 16.23 -16.27 -2.98
CA MET A 157 15.33 -15.71 -3.98
C MET A 157 14.97 -14.25 -3.68
N SER A 158 14.68 -13.91 -2.43
CA SER A 158 14.42 -12.54 -1.99
C SER A 158 15.63 -11.63 -2.21
N LYS A 159 16.84 -12.09 -1.85
CA LYS A 159 18.08 -11.34 -2.08
C LYS A 159 18.37 -11.12 -3.56
N ASP A 160 18.14 -12.14 -4.39
CA ASP A 160 18.34 -12.04 -5.84
C ASP A 160 17.31 -11.08 -6.46
N ALA A 161 16.04 -11.12 -6.02
CA ALA A 161 15.01 -10.17 -6.43
C ALA A 161 15.34 -8.72 -6.02
N LEU A 162 15.82 -8.50 -4.78
CA LEU A 162 16.30 -7.20 -4.33
C LEU A 162 17.49 -6.71 -5.16
N ARG A 163 18.38 -7.62 -5.57
CA ARG A 163 19.50 -7.30 -6.45
C ARG A 163 19.02 -6.88 -7.85
N SER A 164 18.00 -7.53 -8.40
CA SER A 164 17.40 -7.14 -9.69
C SER A 164 16.84 -5.72 -9.68
N ILE A 165 16.31 -5.25 -8.54
CA ILE A 165 15.78 -3.88 -8.40
C ILE A 165 16.79 -2.87 -7.83
N LYS A 166 18.07 -3.26 -7.68
CA LYS A 166 19.09 -2.48 -6.96
C LYS A 166 19.21 -1.05 -7.48
N LYS A 167 19.24 -0.88 -8.81
CA LYS A 167 19.34 0.43 -9.49
C LYS A 167 18.24 1.40 -9.01
N ALA A 168 16.99 0.94 -8.96
CA ALA A 168 15.88 1.73 -8.47
C ALA A 168 15.99 1.99 -6.95
N THR A 169 16.35 0.98 -6.16
CA THR A 169 16.46 1.14 -4.70
C THR A 169 17.60 2.07 -4.28
N ASP A 170 18.71 2.09 -5.03
CA ASP A 170 19.81 3.04 -4.81
C ASP A 170 19.34 4.48 -5.10
N ALA A 171 18.59 4.68 -6.18
CA ALA A 171 17.97 5.98 -6.46
C ALA A 171 16.97 6.40 -5.37
N SER A 172 16.13 5.48 -4.87
CA SER A 172 15.21 5.77 -3.75
C SER A 172 15.91 6.14 -2.44
N ARG A 173 17.10 5.59 -2.18
CA ARG A 173 17.92 5.98 -1.03
C ARG A 173 18.51 7.36 -1.23
N ASP A 174 19.07 7.61 -2.40
CA ASP A 174 19.87 8.81 -2.69
C ASP A 174 19.00 10.04 -3.00
N ILE A 175 17.70 9.89 -3.28
CA ILE A 175 16.76 11.02 -3.39
C ILE A 175 16.35 11.60 -2.03
N ARG A 176 16.63 10.92 -0.90
CA ARG A 176 16.19 11.40 0.43
C ARG A 176 16.72 12.78 0.81
N PRO A 177 18.00 13.11 0.61
CA PRO A 177 18.50 14.46 0.85
C PRO A 177 17.82 15.52 -0.03
N VAL A 178 17.48 15.16 -1.29
CA VAL A 178 16.73 16.04 -2.20
C VAL A 178 15.35 16.37 -1.63
N ILE A 179 14.61 15.35 -1.19
CA ILE A 179 13.29 15.49 -0.56
C ILE A 179 13.39 16.45 0.63
N GLN A 180 14.35 16.23 1.53
CA GLN A 180 14.52 17.06 2.71
C GLN A 180 14.88 18.51 2.36
N ALA A 181 15.74 18.74 1.36
CA ALA A 181 16.12 20.09 0.96
C ALA A 181 14.96 20.84 0.28
N LEU A 182 14.15 20.16 -0.53
CA LEU A 182 12.95 20.73 -1.16
C LEU A 182 11.88 21.07 -0.12
N ASP A 183 11.60 20.15 0.82
CA ASP A 183 10.65 20.35 1.92
C ASP A 183 11.05 21.54 2.81
N ASN A 184 12.35 21.70 3.07
CA ASN A 184 12.86 22.84 3.85
C ASN A 184 13.06 24.13 3.02
N ALA A 185 12.77 24.13 1.71
CA ALA A 185 12.96 25.31 0.88
C ALA A 185 11.87 26.35 1.11
N TRP A 186 10.71 25.93 1.62
CA TRP A 186 9.54 26.78 1.83
C TRP A 186 8.83 26.43 3.14
N ASP A 187 8.27 27.44 3.80
CA ASP A 187 7.21 27.26 4.79
C ASP A 187 5.92 27.91 4.24
N ASP A 188 4.78 27.23 4.34
CA ASP A 188 3.47 27.77 3.98
C ASP A 188 2.56 27.93 5.21
N GLU A 189 1.91 29.09 5.31
CA GLU A 189 0.96 29.39 6.38
C GLU A 189 -0.31 30.04 5.81
N HIS A 190 -1.48 29.67 6.36
CA HIS A 190 -2.78 30.15 5.90
C HIS A 190 -3.68 30.54 7.08
N TYR A 191 -4.24 31.75 7.02
CA TYR A 191 -5.12 32.28 8.05
C TYR A 191 -6.49 32.61 7.48
N ALA A 192 -7.48 31.76 7.76
CA ALA A 192 -8.87 32.01 7.39
C ALA A 192 -9.47 33.13 8.27
N ARG A 193 -9.95 34.19 7.63
CA ARG A 193 -10.66 35.30 8.25
C ARG A 193 -12.16 35.10 8.15
N TYR A 194 -12.85 35.44 9.25
CA TYR A 194 -14.29 35.36 9.36
C TYR A 194 -14.83 36.69 9.87
N ARG A 195 -15.95 37.12 9.32
CA ARG A 195 -16.76 38.22 9.85
C ARG A 195 -18.00 37.67 10.53
N MET A 196 -18.53 38.39 11.51
CA MET A 196 -19.77 38.01 12.17
C MET A 196 -20.94 38.66 11.43
N GLU A 197 -21.91 37.86 10.98
CA GLU A 197 -23.14 38.35 10.36
C GLU A 197 -24.35 38.06 11.23
N THR A 198 -25.18 39.09 11.39
CA THR A 198 -26.49 38.97 12.03
C THR A 198 -27.47 38.35 11.03
N TYR A 199 -28.21 37.32 11.45
CA TYR A 199 -29.26 36.70 10.64
C TYR A 199 -30.52 36.49 11.46
N THR A 200 -31.67 36.54 10.79
CA THR A 200 -32.96 36.23 11.41
C THR A 200 -33.34 34.79 11.14
N TYR A 201 -33.75 34.06 12.17
CA TYR A 201 -34.31 32.71 12.04
C TYR A 201 -35.59 32.58 12.85
N SER A 202 -36.52 31.75 12.39
CA SER A 202 -37.79 31.55 13.06
C SER A 202 -37.69 30.37 14.01
N VAL A 203 -38.08 30.57 15.27
CA VAL A 203 -38.24 29.49 16.24
C VAL A 203 -39.73 29.33 16.48
N CYS A 204 -40.24 28.17 16.09
CA CYS A 204 -41.65 27.81 16.28
C CYS A 204 -41.80 26.85 17.44
N SER A 205 -42.75 27.12 18.32
CA SER A 205 -43.22 26.17 19.33
C SER A 205 -44.65 25.75 18.99
N SER A 206 -44.93 24.46 19.12
CA SER A 206 -46.26 23.90 18.90
C SER A 206 -46.70 23.14 20.14
N ASN A 207 -47.95 23.36 20.56
CA ASN A 207 -48.57 22.65 21.67
C ASN A 207 -49.59 21.60 21.18
N GLY A 208 -49.52 21.20 19.91
CA GLY A 208 -50.42 20.23 19.29
C GLY A 208 -51.78 20.78 18.84
N LYS A 209 -52.15 22.03 19.19
CA LYS A 209 -53.37 22.71 18.71
C LYS A 209 -53.10 23.99 17.91
N SER A 210 -51.96 24.64 18.14
CA SER A 210 -51.52 25.82 17.41
C SER A 210 -50.00 25.88 17.38
N THR A 211 -49.44 26.44 16.30
CA THR A 211 -48.01 26.69 16.18
C THR A 211 -47.77 28.19 16.22
N THR A 212 -46.97 28.65 17.18
CA THR A 212 -46.57 30.06 17.29
C THR A 212 -45.10 30.17 16.93
N CYS A 213 -44.79 31.01 15.94
CA CYS A 213 -43.42 31.26 15.50
C CYS A 213 -42.97 32.65 15.97
N SER A 214 -41.75 32.74 16.49
CA SER A 214 -41.11 34.01 16.84
C SER A 214 -39.83 34.17 16.04
N THR A 215 -39.66 35.34 15.43
CA THR A 215 -38.40 35.70 14.76
C THR A 215 -37.36 36.00 15.84
N ARG A 216 -36.25 35.27 15.79
CA ARG A 216 -35.07 35.50 16.61
C ARG A 216 -33.94 36.03 15.74
N VAL A 217 -33.10 36.84 16.36
CA VAL A 217 -31.87 37.34 15.75
C VAL A 217 -30.73 36.50 16.31
N GLY A 218 -29.98 35.87 15.42
CA GLY A 218 -28.75 35.16 15.74
C GLY A 218 -27.55 35.86 15.11
N VAL A 219 -26.35 35.51 15.58
CA VAL A 219 -25.09 35.91 14.96
C VAL A 219 -24.38 34.64 14.51
N ARG A 220 -23.85 34.62 13.28
CA ARG A 220 -23.05 33.50 12.77
C ARG A 220 -21.73 34.00 12.20
N PRO A 221 -20.63 33.25 12.35
CA PRO A 221 -19.42 33.51 11.61
C PRO A 221 -19.65 33.18 10.13
N VAL A 222 -19.25 34.08 9.25
CA VAL A 222 -19.26 33.93 7.80
C VAL A 222 -17.84 34.10 7.30
N TYR A 223 -17.40 33.15 6.48
CA TYR A 223 -16.07 33.18 5.88
C TYR A 223 -15.94 34.41 5.00
N ASP A 224 -14.84 35.14 5.16
CA ASP A 224 -14.56 36.37 4.43
C ASP A 224 -13.46 36.12 3.39
N HIS A 225 -12.23 35.86 3.83
CA HIS A 225 -11.08 35.58 2.96
C HIS A 225 -10.04 34.74 3.71
N THR A 226 -8.99 34.31 3.01
CA THR A 226 -7.81 33.68 3.59
C THR A 226 -6.58 34.51 3.26
N ASP A 227 -5.75 34.79 4.27
CA ASP A 227 -4.40 35.34 4.07
C ASP A 227 -3.43 34.17 3.88
N HIS A 228 -2.69 34.17 2.77
CA HIS A 228 -1.68 33.18 2.44
C HIS A 228 -0.28 33.79 2.63
N TYR A 229 0.61 33.06 3.28
CA TYR A 229 2.00 33.42 3.51
C TYR A 229 2.90 32.27 3.05
N TYR A 230 3.90 32.59 2.25
CA TYR A 230 4.90 31.67 1.73
C TYR A 230 6.28 32.25 2.07
N TYR A 231 7.06 31.54 2.88
CA TYR A 231 8.39 31.99 3.30
C TYR A 231 9.45 31.14 2.60
N TYR A 232 10.32 31.79 1.84
CA TYR A 232 11.37 31.12 1.09
C TYR A 232 12.67 31.05 1.90
N HIS A 233 13.36 29.91 1.83
CA HIS A 233 14.65 29.68 2.47
C HIS A 233 15.78 29.52 1.43
N PRO A 234 16.48 30.60 1.02
CA PRO A 234 17.43 30.59 -0.11
C PRO A 234 18.62 29.62 0.04
N LYS A 235 19.00 29.27 1.28
CA LYS A 235 20.06 28.27 1.50
C LYS A 235 19.57 26.86 1.15
N GLN A 236 18.37 26.51 1.56
CA GLN A 236 17.77 25.20 1.30
C GLN A 236 17.37 25.09 -0.17
N GLY A 237 16.84 26.16 -0.77
CA GLY A 237 16.49 26.13 -2.19
C GLY A 237 17.68 25.93 -3.12
N ARG A 238 18.83 26.56 -2.83
CA ARG A 238 20.09 26.31 -3.56
C ARG A 238 20.63 24.90 -3.34
N LEU A 239 20.60 24.41 -2.11
CA LEU A 239 21.00 23.03 -1.80
C LEU A 239 20.12 22.02 -2.55
N ALA A 240 18.81 22.24 -2.60
CA ALA A 240 17.87 21.39 -3.32
C ALA A 240 18.18 21.36 -4.83
N ALA A 241 18.49 22.52 -5.42
CA ALA A 241 18.88 22.66 -6.82
C ALA A 241 20.15 21.86 -7.16
N GLU A 242 21.20 21.98 -6.33
CA GLU A 242 22.44 21.21 -6.47
C GLU A 242 22.18 19.70 -6.34
N LEU A 243 21.46 19.28 -5.30
CA LEU A 243 21.17 17.87 -5.07
C LEU A 243 20.30 17.26 -6.16
N LEU A 244 19.32 18.00 -6.71
CA LEU A 244 18.51 17.55 -7.85
C LEU A 244 19.37 17.30 -9.09
N LYS A 245 20.27 18.24 -9.40
CA LYS A 245 21.20 18.12 -10.53
C LYS A 245 22.10 16.90 -10.37
N ASP A 246 22.70 16.74 -9.20
CA ASP A 246 23.58 15.61 -8.90
C ASP A 246 22.83 14.27 -8.94
N PHE A 247 21.59 14.25 -8.42
CA PHE A 247 20.73 13.08 -8.46
C PHE A 247 20.43 12.64 -9.89
N ILE A 248 20.01 13.56 -10.77
CA ILE A 248 19.69 13.24 -12.17
C ILE A 248 20.95 12.89 -12.97
N ALA A 249 22.10 13.51 -12.68
CA ALA A 249 23.36 13.13 -13.29
C ALA A 249 23.80 11.70 -12.90
N LYS A 250 23.59 11.32 -11.64
CA LYS A 250 23.93 9.99 -11.11
C LYS A 250 22.95 8.91 -11.56
N TYR A 251 21.66 9.24 -11.65
CA TYR A 251 20.57 8.34 -12.03
C TYR A 251 19.82 8.91 -13.25
N PRO A 252 20.45 8.92 -14.45
CA PRO A 252 19.80 9.44 -15.66
C PRO A 252 18.58 8.60 -16.07
N ASP A 253 18.53 7.35 -15.62
CA ASP A 253 17.41 6.46 -15.74
C ASP A 253 17.43 5.49 -14.54
N ILE A 254 16.27 5.02 -14.10
CA ILE A 254 16.10 4.04 -13.03
C ILE A 254 15.41 2.75 -13.51
N LYS A 255 15.12 2.61 -14.81
CA LYS A 255 14.47 1.43 -15.38
C LYS A 255 15.27 0.17 -15.12
N ILE A 256 14.52 -0.87 -14.82
CA ILE A 256 14.96 -2.25 -14.63
C ILE A 256 14.56 -3.03 -15.88
N ASP A 257 15.51 -3.75 -16.47
CA ASP A 257 15.29 -4.49 -17.72
C ASP A 257 14.46 -5.75 -17.54
N GLU A 258 14.44 -6.29 -16.31
CA GLU A 258 13.70 -7.48 -15.98
C GLU A 258 12.18 -7.26 -16.08
N LYS A 259 11.49 -8.19 -16.74
CA LYS A 259 10.02 -8.21 -16.81
C LYS A 259 9.52 -9.51 -16.18
N LEU A 260 8.39 -9.42 -15.48
CA LEU A 260 7.73 -10.62 -14.99
C LEU A 260 7.27 -11.48 -16.16
N ILE A 261 7.68 -12.74 -16.16
CA ILE A 261 7.30 -13.69 -17.18
C ILE A 261 5.82 -14.01 -17.01
N ARG A 262 5.08 -13.81 -18.10
CA ARG A 262 3.67 -14.19 -18.18
C ARG A 262 3.52 -15.54 -18.85
N ILE A 263 2.58 -16.33 -18.36
CA ILE A 263 2.18 -17.55 -19.04
C ILE A 263 1.24 -17.22 -20.19
N THR A 264 1.26 -18.06 -21.21
CA THR A 264 0.52 -17.86 -22.48
C THR A 264 -0.49 -18.96 -22.76
N GLU A 265 -0.48 -19.99 -21.92
CA GLU A 265 -1.32 -21.16 -22.01
C GLU A 265 -1.56 -21.69 -20.60
N THR A 266 -2.73 -22.30 -20.41
CA THR A 266 -3.15 -22.94 -19.16
C THR A 266 -3.39 -24.41 -19.48
N GLY A 267 -2.69 -25.33 -18.82
CA GLY A 267 -2.90 -26.77 -19.05
C GLY A 267 -4.23 -27.25 -18.49
N ALA A 268 -4.80 -28.33 -19.04
CA ALA A 268 -6.14 -28.84 -18.71
C ALA A 268 -6.40 -29.04 -17.20
N GLU A 269 -5.42 -29.57 -16.46
CA GLU A 269 -5.52 -29.75 -15.00
C GLU A 269 -5.69 -28.41 -14.26
N ASN A 270 -5.02 -27.36 -14.71
CA ASN A 270 -5.10 -26.03 -14.11
C ASN A 270 -6.41 -25.35 -14.45
N GLU A 271 -6.87 -25.49 -15.70
CA GLU A 271 -8.17 -24.97 -16.12
C GLU A 271 -9.31 -25.67 -15.36
N TRP A 272 -9.17 -26.96 -15.08
CA TRP A 272 -10.09 -27.68 -14.21
C TRP A 272 -10.09 -27.11 -12.79
N ALA A 273 -8.91 -26.97 -12.17
CA ALA A 273 -8.80 -26.43 -10.80
C ALA A 273 -9.35 -25.00 -10.67
N MET A 274 -9.01 -24.11 -11.61
CA MET A 274 -9.55 -22.74 -11.65
C MET A 274 -11.07 -22.73 -11.81
N ARG A 275 -11.62 -23.60 -12.67
CA ARG A 275 -13.06 -23.72 -12.90
C ARG A 275 -13.78 -24.19 -11.64
N GLU A 276 -13.31 -25.27 -11.02
CA GLU A 276 -13.94 -25.82 -9.82
C GLU A 276 -13.85 -24.87 -8.63
N SER A 277 -12.75 -24.13 -8.49
CA SER A 277 -12.65 -23.06 -7.49
C SER A 277 -13.68 -21.95 -7.73
N ARG A 278 -13.86 -21.53 -8.99
CA ARG A 278 -14.75 -20.41 -9.36
C ARG A 278 -16.24 -20.74 -9.35
N LYS A 279 -16.62 -22.00 -9.61
CA LYS A 279 -18.01 -22.46 -9.53
C LYS A 279 -18.67 -22.19 -8.18
N LYS A 280 -17.87 -22.01 -7.12
CA LYS A 280 -18.34 -21.72 -5.77
C LYS A 280 -18.78 -20.26 -5.58
N LEU A 281 -18.46 -19.36 -6.51
CA LEU A 281 -18.85 -17.95 -6.44
C LEU A 281 -20.31 -17.77 -6.84
N SER A 282 -21.02 -16.88 -6.13
CA SER A 282 -22.45 -16.61 -6.33
C SER A 282 -22.78 -15.99 -7.69
N ASP A 283 -21.81 -15.36 -8.35
CA ASP A 283 -21.91 -14.71 -9.66
C ASP A 283 -21.20 -15.48 -10.78
N TYR A 284 -20.88 -16.77 -10.57
CA TYR A 284 -20.08 -17.56 -11.50
C TYR A 284 -20.64 -17.57 -12.93
N LYS A 285 -19.74 -17.25 -13.86
CA LYS A 285 -19.94 -17.45 -15.30
C LYS A 285 -18.90 -18.46 -15.81
N PRO A 286 -19.26 -19.35 -16.75
CA PRO A 286 -18.29 -20.24 -17.39
C PRO A 286 -17.10 -19.47 -17.96
N LEU A 287 -15.90 -19.85 -17.54
CA LEU A 287 -14.65 -19.21 -17.96
C LEU A 287 -14.33 -19.52 -19.42
N LYS A 288 -13.87 -18.51 -20.16
CA LYS A 288 -13.27 -18.65 -21.49
C LYS A 288 -11.74 -18.82 -21.39
N GLN A 289 -11.10 -19.19 -22.49
CA GLN A 289 -9.63 -19.34 -22.53
C GLN A 289 -8.89 -18.07 -22.05
N GLU A 290 -9.38 -16.91 -22.45
CA GLU A 290 -8.82 -15.61 -22.05
C GLU A 290 -8.94 -15.37 -20.54
N ASP A 291 -10.02 -15.86 -19.91
CA ASP A 291 -10.19 -15.76 -18.47
C ASP A 291 -9.16 -16.66 -17.76
N TYR A 292 -8.93 -17.88 -18.23
CA TYR A 292 -7.90 -18.76 -17.65
C TYR A 292 -6.51 -18.13 -17.71
N ILE A 293 -6.12 -17.57 -18.86
CA ILE A 293 -4.83 -16.88 -19.03
C ILE A 293 -4.77 -15.63 -18.15
N ARG A 294 -5.87 -14.86 -18.04
CA ARG A 294 -5.95 -13.71 -17.14
C ARG A 294 -5.69 -14.16 -15.71
N LEU A 295 -6.47 -15.12 -15.21
CA LEU A 295 -6.39 -15.66 -13.86
C LEU A 295 -4.98 -16.13 -13.51
N ALA A 296 -4.37 -16.89 -14.40
CA ALA A 296 -3.04 -17.46 -14.18
C ALA A 296 -1.89 -16.44 -14.23
N ASN A 297 -2.15 -15.22 -14.70
CA ASN A 297 -1.20 -14.11 -14.71
C ASN A 297 -1.51 -13.05 -13.65
N ILE A 298 -2.52 -13.26 -12.79
CA ILE A 298 -2.93 -12.25 -11.81
C ILE A 298 -1.79 -11.91 -10.84
N TRP A 299 -1.04 -12.92 -10.38
CA TRP A 299 0.13 -12.71 -9.53
C TRP A 299 1.12 -11.72 -10.16
N ALA A 300 1.34 -11.84 -11.47
CA ALA A 300 2.26 -10.99 -12.21
C ALA A 300 1.65 -9.59 -12.32
N THR A 301 0.43 -9.46 -12.82
CA THR A 301 -0.22 -8.15 -13.04
C THR A 301 -0.46 -7.38 -11.74
N GLY A 302 -0.79 -8.08 -10.65
CA GLY A 302 -1.08 -7.53 -9.34
C GLY A 302 0.12 -7.40 -8.40
N SER A 303 1.31 -7.86 -8.84
CA SER A 303 2.53 -7.71 -8.06
C SER A 303 2.85 -6.24 -7.79
N ASN A 304 3.45 -5.96 -6.62
CA ASN A 304 3.96 -4.62 -6.31
C ASN A 304 4.89 -4.10 -7.41
N TYR A 305 5.70 -4.98 -8.03
CA TYR A 305 6.55 -4.61 -9.15
C TYR A 305 5.76 -4.00 -10.33
N ASN A 306 4.76 -4.71 -10.86
CA ASN A 306 4.00 -4.22 -12.01
C ASN A 306 3.08 -3.05 -11.68
N VAL A 307 2.64 -2.90 -10.42
CA VAL A 307 1.81 -1.78 -9.98
C VAL A 307 2.64 -0.52 -9.76
N PHE A 308 3.76 -0.62 -9.03
CA PHE A 308 4.48 0.56 -8.52
C PHE A 308 5.70 0.95 -9.34
N MET A 309 6.38 0.05 -10.07
CA MET A 309 7.55 0.44 -10.88
C MET A 309 7.20 1.38 -12.05
N PRO A 310 6.10 1.18 -12.81
CA PRO A 310 5.72 2.14 -13.85
C PRO A 310 5.48 3.54 -13.27
N ILE A 311 4.85 3.61 -12.10
CA ILE A 311 4.65 4.87 -11.37
C ILE A 311 6.02 5.45 -11.01
N ALA A 312 6.93 4.68 -10.40
CA ALA A 312 8.26 5.15 -10.05
C ALA A 312 9.03 5.73 -11.26
N TYR A 313 8.95 5.08 -12.43
CA TYR A 313 9.56 5.57 -13.67
C TYR A 313 8.96 6.89 -14.14
N GLN A 314 7.63 7.01 -14.09
CA GLN A 314 6.95 8.27 -14.42
C GLN A 314 7.33 9.39 -13.44
N GLN A 315 7.41 9.08 -12.14
CA GLN A 315 7.78 10.06 -11.13
C GLN A 315 9.25 10.50 -11.28
N HIS A 316 10.16 9.57 -11.59
CA HIS A 316 11.56 9.90 -11.90
C HIS A 316 11.68 10.83 -13.12
N ALA A 317 10.92 10.58 -14.19
CA ALA A 317 10.85 11.48 -15.32
C ALA A 317 10.32 12.88 -14.93
N GLY A 318 9.35 12.94 -14.00
CA GLY A 318 8.88 14.19 -13.40
C GLY A 318 9.97 14.94 -12.63
N VAL A 319 10.77 14.24 -11.81
CA VAL A 319 11.94 14.83 -11.13
C VAL A 319 12.92 15.40 -12.15
N ALA A 320 13.24 14.64 -13.20
CA ALA A 320 14.14 15.07 -14.26
C ALA A 320 13.62 16.32 -14.99
N GLN A 321 12.30 16.40 -15.24
CA GLN A 321 11.66 17.54 -15.89
C GLN A 321 11.61 18.79 -14.98
N MET A 322 11.36 18.61 -13.68
CA MET A 322 11.30 19.73 -12.73
C MET A 322 12.69 20.27 -12.37
N THR A 323 13.73 19.44 -12.42
CA THR A 323 15.11 19.84 -12.09
C THR A 323 15.56 21.15 -12.79
N PRO A 324 15.49 21.29 -14.13
CA PRO A 324 15.86 22.54 -14.79
C PRO A 324 14.91 23.71 -14.51
N GLN A 325 13.65 23.45 -14.13
CA GLN A 325 12.69 24.50 -13.76
C GLN A 325 13.04 25.06 -12.38
N TRP A 326 13.26 24.19 -11.41
CA TRP A 326 13.66 24.59 -10.06
C TRP A 326 15.01 25.33 -10.05
N ASN A 327 15.98 24.85 -10.84
CA ASN A 327 17.28 25.53 -11.00
C ASN A 327 17.16 26.98 -11.44
N LYS A 328 16.11 27.34 -12.19
CA LYS A 328 15.83 28.73 -12.60
C LYS A 328 15.00 29.47 -11.55
N ALA A 329 13.89 28.87 -11.15
CA ALA A 329 12.92 29.43 -10.21
C ALA A 329 13.55 29.86 -8.87
N GLN A 330 14.49 29.07 -8.35
CA GLN A 330 15.11 29.38 -7.05
C GLN A 330 15.86 30.73 -7.02
N TYR A 331 16.27 31.29 -8.17
CA TYR A 331 16.91 32.61 -8.22
C TYR A 331 15.92 33.78 -8.11
N THR A 332 14.65 33.57 -8.44
CA THR A 332 13.58 34.59 -8.36
C THR A 332 12.64 34.37 -7.18
N ALA A 333 12.71 33.21 -6.53
CA ALA A 333 11.97 32.87 -5.33
C ALA A 333 12.22 33.87 -4.19
N ASN A 334 11.15 34.36 -3.59
CA ASN A 334 11.15 35.28 -2.45
C ASN A 334 9.94 34.96 -1.56
N ASP A 335 9.92 35.56 -0.36
CA ASP A 335 8.74 35.54 0.49
C ASP A 335 7.57 36.23 -0.21
N GLU A 336 6.40 35.62 -0.16
CA GLU A 336 5.18 36.17 -0.74
C GLU A 336 4.00 36.08 0.22
N SER A 337 3.12 37.07 0.16
CA SER A 337 1.85 37.03 0.87
C SER A 337 0.76 37.76 0.12
N TYR A 338 -0.46 37.23 0.19
CA TYR A 338 -1.64 37.82 -0.43
C TYR A 338 -2.92 37.23 0.17
N SER A 339 -4.03 37.94 0.00
CA SER A 339 -5.34 37.50 0.47
C SER A 339 -6.21 37.04 -0.70
N THR A 340 -6.94 35.95 -0.54
CA THR A 340 -7.93 35.48 -1.54
C THR A 340 -9.27 35.17 -0.90
N TYR A 341 -10.36 35.29 -1.67
CA TYR A 341 -11.69 34.81 -1.26
C TYR A 341 -11.83 33.29 -1.33
N ALA A 342 -10.75 32.57 -1.62
CA ALA A 342 -10.71 31.12 -1.66
C ALA A 342 -10.00 30.58 -0.41
N ARG A 343 -10.46 29.43 0.09
CA ARG A 343 -9.80 28.76 1.21
C ARG A 343 -8.42 28.20 0.86
N TYR A 344 -8.15 28.05 -0.43
CA TYR A 344 -6.96 27.42 -0.97
C TYR A 344 -6.34 28.31 -2.03
N SER A 345 -5.02 28.30 -2.09
CA SER A 345 -4.25 28.91 -3.16
C SER A 345 -3.08 28.00 -3.50
N ASP A 346 -2.73 27.94 -4.78
CA ASP A 346 -1.61 27.14 -5.26
C ASP A 346 -0.25 27.75 -4.89
N GLY A 347 -0.23 29.01 -4.43
CA GLY A 347 0.99 29.73 -4.07
C GLY A 347 1.67 30.40 -5.26
N PRO A 348 2.82 31.05 -5.04
CA PRO A 348 3.64 31.60 -6.12
C PRO A 348 4.20 30.50 -7.03
N GLU A 349 4.59 30.89 -8.25
CA GLU A 349 5.06 29.95 -9.27
C GLU A 349 6.26 29.13 -8.78
N GLU A 350 7.22 29.78 -8.11
CA GLU A 350 8.42 29.13 -7.59
C GLU A 350 8.10 28.09 -6.50
N PHE A 351 7.13 28.39 -5.64
CA PHE A 351 6.62 27.44 -4.65
C PHE A 351 5.99 26.23 -5.34
N GLN A 352 5.12 26.45 -6.35
CA GLN A 352 4.49 25.37 -7.11
C GLN A 352 5.51 24.45 -7.80
N ILE A 353 6.60 25.02 -8.35
CA ILE A 353 7.68 24.25 -8.98
C ILE A 353 8.42 23.39 -7.93
N ALA A 354 8.74 23.95 -6.77
CA ALA A 354 9.39 23.21 -5.68
C ALA A 354 8.50 22.07 -5.16
N GLU A 355 7.21 22.35 -4.91
CA GLU A 355 6.23 21.37 -4.47
C GLU A 355 6.00 20.27 -5.50
N ALA A 356 5.97 20.60 -6.79
CA ALA A 356 5.90 19.61 -7.86
C ALA A 356 7.12 18.68 -7.84
N ALA A 357 8.33 19.24 -7.75
CA ALA A 357 9.57 18.46 -7.65
C ALA A 357 9.58 17.56 -6.42
N LEU A 358 9.17 18.09 -5.25
CA LEU A 358 9.07 17.36 -3.99
C LEU A 358 8.10 16.19 -4.11
N LYS A 359 6.90 16.45 -4.64
CA LYS A 359 5.87 15.44 -4.87
C LYS A 359 6.36 14.31 -5.78
N TYR A 360 7.02 14.63 -6.89
CA TYR A 360 7.62 13.62 -7.77
C TYR A 360 8.69 12.80 -7.03
N ALA A 361 9.60 13.44 -6.31
CA ALA A 361 10.66 12.78 -5.56
C ALA A 361 10.13 11.84 -4.46
N VAL A 362 9.16 12.30 -3.67
CA VAL A 362 8.49 11.53 -2.61
C VAL A 362 7.73 10.35 -3.20
N ASN A 363 6.94 10.55 -4.26
CA ASN A 363 6.16 9.48 -4.88
C ASN A 363 7.05 8.42 -5.53
N MET A 364 8.16 8.84 -6.17
CA MET A 364 9.16 7.92 -6.69
C MET A 364 9.73 7.03 -5.58
N SER A 365 10.23 7.64 -4.48
CA SER A 365 10.79 6.88 -3.36
C SER A 365 9.75 5.95 -2.74
N ARG A 366 8.53 6.43 -2.51
CA ARG A 366 7.43 5.65 -1.95
C ARG A 366 7.09 4.43 -2.82
N SER A 367 6.95 4.61 -4.13
CA SER A 367 6.64 3.51 -5.05
C SER A 367 7.75 2.45 -5.06
N ILE A 368 9.03 2.86 -5.11
CA ILE A 368 10.16 1.92 -5.05
C ILE A 368 10.17 1.17 -3.72
N ASN A 369 9.92 1.87 -2.61
CA ASN A 369 9.88 1.27 -1.28
C ASN A 369 8.70 0.31 -1.09
N LYS A 370 7.58 0.48 -1.81
CA LYS A 370 6.49 -0.53 -1.84
C LYS A 370 6.93 -1.83 -2.52
N VAL A 371 7.78 -1.76 -3.53
CA VAL A 371 8.35 -2.95 -4.19
C VAL A 371 9.36 -3.62 -3.29
N SER A 372 10.42 -2.91 -2.87
CA SER A 372 11.49 -3.49 -2.06
C SER A 372 11.01 -3.91 -0.67
N GLY A 373 10.14 -3.11 -0.04
CA GLY A 373 9.53 -3.42 1.24
C GLY A 373 8.63 -4.65 1.17
N GLY A 374 7.90 -4.87 0.06
CA GLY A 374 7.14 -6.10 -0.15
C GLY A 374 8.02 -7.34 -0.22
N ILE A 375 9.17 -7.24 -0.90
CA ILE A 375 10.16 -8.34 -0.98
C ILE A 375 10.76 -8.64 0.40
N GLN A 376 11.16 -7.59 1.13
CA GLN A 376 11.72 -7.71 2.49
C GLN A 376 10.70 -8.27 3.48
N TYR A 377 9.46 -7.83 3.39
CA TYR A 377 8.38 -8.33 4.23
C TYR A 377 8.18 -9.84 4.02
N ALA A 378 8.10 -10.29 2.78
CA ALA A 378 7.98 -11.72 2.48
C ALA A 378 9.20 -12.51 2.98
N ASP A 379 10.42 -12.00 2.79
CA ASP A 379 11.66 -12.63 3.28
C ASP A 379 11.64 -12.87 4.79
N GLN A 380 11.11 -11.92 5.55
CA GLN A 380 11.05 -11.96 7.01
C GLN A 380 9.88 -12.82 7.54
N ASN A 381 8.72 -12.75 6.89
CA ASN A 381 7.48 -13.33 7.44
C ASN A 381 7.20 -14.76 6.91
N LEU A 382 7.79 -15.16 5.77
CA LEU A 382 7.55 -16.51 5.26
C LEU A 382 8.05 -17.63 6.21
N PRO A 383 9.24 -17.53 6.83
CA PRO A 383 9.67 -18.52 7.83
C PRO A 383 8.71 -18.60 9.03
N GLU A 384 8.20 -17.45 9.48
CA GLU A 384 7.23 -17.38 10.58
C GLU A 384 5.89 -18.04 10.19
N LEU A 385 5.36 -17.74 8.99
CA LEU A 385 4.16 -18.38 8.47
C LEU A 385 4.29 -19.90 8.45
N GLN A 386 5.43 -20.42 7.99
CA GLN A 386 5.68 -21.86 7.95
C GLN A 386 5.73 -22.47 9.35
N GLN A 387 6.34 -21.78 10.31
CA GLN A 387 6.34 -22.22 11.70
C GLN A 387 4.92 -22.27 12.27
N LYS A 388 4.10 -21.25 12.01
CA LYS A 388 2.70 -21.20 12.43
C LYS A 388 1.87 -22.31 11.80
N ILE A 389 2.06 -22.59 10.52
CA ILE A 389 1.41 -23.72 9.83
C ILE A 389 1.77 -25.05 10.52
N LYS A 390 3.05 -25.30 10.81
CA LYS A 390 3.49 -26.51 11.52
C LYS A 390 2.86 -26.61 12.91
N GLN A 391 2.93 -25.54 13.70
CA GLN A 391 2.33 -25.48 15.03
C GLN A 391 0.82 -25.70 15.00
N TYR A 392 0.12 -25.15 14.01
CA TYR A 392 -1.31 -25.35 13.81
C TYR A 392 -1.63 -26.81 13.51
N VAL A 393 -0.91 -27.43 12.58
CA VAL A 393 -1.07 -28.84 12.22
C VAL A 393 -0.82 -29.74 13.44
N ASP A 394 0.28 -29.52 14.16
CA ASP A 394 0.63 -30.30 15.35
C ASP A 394 -0.42 -30.16 16.46
N CYS A 395 -0.90 -28.93 16.71
CA CYS A 395 -1.93 -28.65 17.70
C CYS A 395 -3.27 -29.33 17.39
N VAL A 396 -3.67 -29.35 16.12
CA VAL A 396 -4.98 -29.87 15.71
C VAL A 396 -4.99 -31.38 15.48
N LEU A 397 -3.92 -31.94 14.92
CA LEU A 397 -3.88 -33.35 14.48
C LEU A 397 -3.05 -34.27 15.39
N HIS A 398 -2.00 -33.74 16.00
CA HIS A 398 -0.98 -34.55 16.69
C HIS A 398 -0.94 -34.35 18.21
N GLY A 399 -1.90 -33.59 18.76
CA GLY A 399 -2.02 -33.34 20.20
C GLY A 399 -0.97 -32.37 20.75
N GLY A 400 -0.38 -31.52 19.90
CA GLY A 400 0.57 -30.48 20.29
C GLY A 400 -0.07 -29.38 21.14
N GLU A 401 0.74 -28.71 21.96
CA GLU A 401 0.30 -27.57 22.77
C GLU A 401 0.08 -26.32 21.90
N GLY A 402 -0.96 -25.53 22.21
CA GLY A 402 -1.22 -24.27 21.53
C GLY A 402 -2.70 -23.90 21.45
N ASN A 403 -2.99 -22.70 20.95
CA ASN A 403 -4.34 -22.24 20.67
C ASN A 403 -4.61 -22.33 19.16
N ALA A 404 -5.24 -23.44 18.72
CA ALA A 404 -5.52 -23.70 17.32
C ALA A 404 -6.36 -22.60 16.65
N LYS A 405 -7.22 -21.89 17.39
CA LYS A 405 -8.05 -20.82 16.82
C LYS A 405 -7.21 -19.57 16.55
N GLU A 406 -6.33 -19.22 17.47
CA GLU A 406 -5.40 -18.10 17.32
C GLU A 406 -4.39 -18.37 16.20
N LEU A 407 -3.77 -19.54 16.17
CA LEU A 407 -2.86 -19.96 15.09
C LEU A 407 -3.54 -19.91 13.72
N ARG A 408 -4.81 -20.35 13.61
CA ARG A 408 -5.58 -20.25 12.37
C ARG A 408 -5.83 -18.80 11.93
N ASN A 409 -6.03 -17.88 12.87
CA ASN A 409 -6.27 -16.47 12.56
C ASN A 409 -4.98 -15.74 12.15
N GLU A 410 -3.82 -16.21 12.62
CA GLU A 410 -2.53 -15.66 12.26
C GLU A 410 -1.98 -16.15 10.91
N ILE A 411 -2.42 -17.33 10.47
CA ILE A 411 -2.17 -17.92 9.14
C ILE A 411 -3.12 -17.29 8.12
#